data_AF-A0A3N5L3U0-F1
#
_entry.id   AF-A0A3N5L3U0-F1
#
_cell.length_a   1.000
_cell.length_b   1.000
_cell.length_c   1.000
_cell.angle_alpha   90.00
_cell.angle_beta   90.00
_cell.angle_gamma   90.00
#
_symmetry.space_group_name_H-M   'P 1'
#
loop_
_entity.id
_entity.type
_entity.pdbx_description
1 polymer ?
#
loop_
_entity_poly.entity_id
_entity_poly.type
_entity_poly.pdbx_seq_one_letter_code
_entity_poly.pdbx_strand_id
1 'polypeptide(L)'
;LRQEQLEAAQKSQAEQIEKMERFIRKFRYKATKARQVQSRIKQLEKIERVETIRAPKRIHFRFPQPARSGTVVNELKKVHKAYGDTVVYRGVDFRLLRGDRVALVGPNGAGKSTLLKIVAGVLPFEKGERILGHNASVHYYAQHQLDALDPTHSVLEELASVADLAMQPRLRGILGAFLFSGDDVEKPVAVLSGGEKSRLALAKMLLRPANLLCLDEPTNHLDVTAREILEEALDQFDATMLFISHDRYFINRIATKVVEVRDGRLWEYAGDYDYYLEKREEEQEAAGRTQPAGADAGKSAPEGNRKGAEGQRHVGGERESGRRGEGEGAAGAQGRAAAEARADGGAAKPRTREAKRAVAEARQRKSREVAPLRARLKEVEGDIASTEARVRDLADRMADPDLYKDGDRAREVARERKDLEEQLGSLYGKWEELAVRLESAMAETAS
;
A
#
# COMPACT_ATOMS: atom_id res chain seq x y z
N LEU A 1 -0.32 -13.88 -33.46
CA LEU A 1 -0.92 -12.79 -34.27
C LEU A 1 -2.29 -12.32 -33.76
N ARG A 2 -3.40 -13.05 -33.98
CA ARG A 2 -4.76 -12.54 -33.64
C ARG A 2 -4.94 -12.24 -32.15
N GLN A 3 -4.31 -13.03 -31.28
CA GLN A 3 -4.33 -12.84 -29.84
C GLN A 3 -3.48 -11.64 -29.38
N GLU A 4 -2.25 -11.52 -29.86
CA GLU A 4 -1.36 -10.36 -29.59
C GLU A 4 -1.98 -9.03 -30.04
N GLN A 5 -2.69 -9.01 -31.18
CA GLN A 5 -3.42 -7.82 -31.66
C GLN A 5 -4.58 -7.43 -30.72
N LEU A 6 -5.28 -8.41 -30.13
CA LEU A 6 -6.32 -8.16 -29.14
C LEU A 6 -5.73 -7.67 -27.80
N GLU A 7 -4.64 -8.27 -27.34
CA GLU A 7 -3.93 -7.87 -26.11
C GLU A 7 -3.34 -6.45 -26.23
N ALA A 8 -2.76 -6.10 -27.38
CA ALA A 8 -2.27 -4.75 -27.66
C ALA A 8 -3.40 -3.71 -27.70
N ALA A 9 -4.55 -4.05 -28.30
CA ALA A 9 -5.74 -3.19 -28.31
C ALA A 9 -6.35 -3.03 -26.90
N GLN A 10 -6.40 -4.10 -26.10
CA GLN A 10 -6.86 -4.04 -24.71
C GLN A 10 -5.95 -3.14 -23.85
N LYS A 11 -4.62 -3.29 -23.97
CA LYS A 11 -3.67 -2.45 -23.24
C LYS A 11 -3.83 -0.97 -23.59
N SER A 12 -3.97 -0.63 -24.87
CA SER A 12 -4.17 0.76 -25.28
C SER A 12 -5.52 1.33 -24.81
N GLN A 13 -6.60 0.54 -24.83
CA GLN A 13 -7.90 0.93 -24.29
C GLN A 13 -7.84 1.18 -22.78
N ALA A 14 -7.16 0.32 -22.02
CA ALA A 14 -6.97 0.47 -20.57
C ALA A 14 -6.16 1.74 -20.23
N GLU A 15 -5.06 2.00 -20.94
CA GLU A 15 -4.26 3.22 -20.75
C GLU A 15 -5.05 4.51 -21.07
N GLN A 16 -5.93 4.47 -22.08
CA GLN A 16 -6.82 5.61 -22.40
C GLN A 16 -7.84 5.86 -21.29
N ILE A 17 -8.51 4.80 -20.79
CA ILE A 17 -9.46 4.88 -19.67
C ILE A 17 -8.77 5.47 -18.43
N GLU A 18 -7.59 4.94 -18.06
CA GLU A 18 -6.85 5.40 -16.88
C GLU A 18 -6.43 6.88 -16.98
N LYS A 19 -6.04 7.36 -18.18
CA LYS A 19 -5.75 8.78 -18.44
C LYS A 19 -7.00 9.66 -18.27
N MET A 20 -8.15 9.22 -18.79
CA MET A 20 -9.42 9.94 -18.65
C MET A 20 -9.89 9.99 -17.19
N GLU A 21 -9.79 8.89 -16.46
CA GLU A 21 -10.11 8.83 -15.03
C GLU A 21 -9.19 9.69 -14.18
N ARG A 22 -7.87 9.65 -14.41
CA ARG A 22 -6.91 10.53 -13.71
C ARG A 22 -7.26 12.00 -13.91
N PHE A 23 -7.63 12.40 -15.13
CA PHE A 23 -8.10 13.77 -15.39
C PHE A 23 -9.38 14.09 -14.61
N ILE A 24 -10.38 13.20 -14.62
CA ILE A 24 -11.62 13.39 -13.85
C ILE A 24 -11.29 13.53 -12.35
N ARG A 25 -10.50 12.62 -11.76
CA ARG A 25 -10.07 12.69 -10.36
C ARG A 25 -9.35 14.01 -10.03
N LYS A 26 -8.38 14.43 -10.84
CA LYS A 26 -7.57 15.66 -10.66
C LYS A 26 -8.40 16.95 -10.76
N PHE A 27 -9.48 16.97 -11.55
CA PHE A 27 -10.23 18.19 -11.86
C PHE A 27 -11.71 18.21 -11.43
N ARG A 28 -12.26 17.13 -10.83
CA ARG A 28 -13.67 17.01 -10.38
C ARG A 28 -14.16 18.19 -9.54
N TYR A 29 -13.28 18.79 -8.74
CA TYR A 29 -13.59 19.85 -7.78
C TYR A 29 -13.27 21.27 -8.29
N LYS A 30 -12.63 21.44 -9.46
CA LYS A 30 -12.33 22.77 -10.04
C LYS A 30 -13.48 23.22 -10.96
N ALA A 31 -14.32 24.13 -10.48
CA ALA A 31 -15.54 24.60 -11.18
C ALA A 31 -15.30 25.08 -12.63
N THR A 32 -14.14 25.70 -12.89
CA THR A 32 -13.74 26.18 -14.24
C THR A 32 -13.54 25.07 -15.27
N LYS A 33 -13.36 23.81 -14.84
CA LYS A 33 -13.13 22.65 -15.72
C LYS A 33 -14.29 21.64 -15.72
N ALA A 34 -15.41 21.98 -15.07
CA ALA A 34 -16.59 21.12 -14.96
C ALA A 34 -17.12 20.61 -16.32
N ARG A 35 -17.15 21.44 -17.37
CA ARG A 35 -17.60 21.05 -18.71
C ARG A 35 -16.69 20.00 -19.38
N GLN A 36 -15.38 20.06 -19.14
CA GLN A 36 -14.42 19.08 -19.66
C GLN A 36 -14.47 17.77 -18.86
N VAL A 37 -14.65 17.84 -17.54
CA VAL A 37 -14.90 16.66 -16.68
C VAL A 37 -16.18 15.94 -17.12
N GLN A 38 -17.29 16.67 -17.32
CA GLN A 38 -18.55 16.11 -17.84
C GLN A 38 -18.41 15.48 -19.23
N SER A 39 -17.59 16.07 -20.12
CA SER A 39 -17.30 15.49 -21.44
C SER A 39 -16.59 14.13 -21.31
N ARG A 40 -15.54 14.04 -20.48
CA ARG A 40 -14.79 12.78 -20.28
C ARG A 40 -15.58 11.72 -19.54
N ILE A 41 -16.49 12.09 -18.63
CA ILE A 41 -17.47 11.16 -18.04
C ILE A 41 -18.35 10.55 -19.14
N LYS A 42 -18.95 11.37 -20.00
CA LYS A 42 -19.78 10.89 -21.13
C LYS A 42 -19.01 10.08 -22.17
N GLN A 43 -17.71 10.31 -22.32
CA GLN A 43 -16.85 9.48 -23.17
C GLN A 43 -16.59 8.12 -22.50
N LEU A 44 -16.29 8.07 -21.19
CA LEU A 44 -16.15 6.81 -20.45
C LEU A 44 -17.43 5.96 -20.47
N GLU A 45 -18.60 6.60 -20.40
CA GLU A 45 -19.92 5.93 -20.51
C GLU A 45 -20.18 5.34 -21.91
N LYS A 46 -19.53 5.86 -22.96
CA LYS A 46 -19.71 5.42 -24.35
C LYS A 46 -18.63 4.46 -24.86
N ILE A 47 -17.59 4.19 -24.08
CA ILE A 47 -16.58 3.20 -24.45
C ILE A 47 -17.21 1.81 -24.24
N GLU A 48 -17.64 1.20 -25.34
CA GLU A 48 -17.86 -0.25 -25.39
C GLU A 48 -16.52 -0.92 -25.07
N ARG A 49 -16.47 -1.53 -23.88
CA ARG A 49 -15.31 -2.30 -23.42
C ARG A 49 -15.21 -3.51 -24.33
N VAL A 50 -14.03 -3.72 -24.94
CA VAL A 50 -13.77 -4.95 -25.71
C VAL A 50 -14.12 -6.13 -24.80
N GLU A 51 -14.97 -7.05 -25.27
CA GLU A 51 -15.41 -8.18 -24.45
C GLU A 51 -14.19 -8.88 -23.85
N THR A 52 -14.16 -8.93 -22.52
CA THR A 52 -13.09 -9.63 -21.82
C THR A 52 -13.12 -11.08 -22.23
N ILE A 53 -11.97 -11.60 -22.69
CA ILE A 53 -11.70 -13.02 -22.54
C ILE A 53 -11.98 -13.33 -21.08
N ARG A 54 -12.97 -14.20 -20.83
CA ARG A 54 -13.48 -14.48 -19.48
C ARG A 54 -12.28 -14.65 -18.56
N ALA A 55 -12.25 -13.87 -17.47
CA ALA A 55 -11.26 -14.08 -16.42
C ALA A 55 -11.20 -15.60 -16.13
N PRO A 56 -10.00 -16.20 -16.08
CA PRO A 56 -9.88 -17.65 -15.93
C PRO A 56 -10.75 -18.07 -14.75
N LYS A 57 -11.63 -19.06 -14.95
CA LYS A 57 -12.61 -19.46 -13.94
C LYS A 57 -11.87 -19.70 -12.63
N ARG A 58 -11.96 -18.77 -11.67
CA ARG A 58 -11.36 -18.96 -10.34
C ARG A 58 -12.03 -20.17 -9.72
N ILE A 59 -11.34 -21.30 -9.74
CA ILE A 59 -11.78 -22.50 -9.06
C ILE A 59 -11.59 -22.22 -7.57
N HIS A 60 -12.68 -21.84 -6.90
CA HIS A 60 -12.67 -21.72 -5.44
C HIS A 60 -12.44 -23.10 -4.83
N PHE A 61 -11.20 -23.36 -4.45
CA PHE A 61 -10.77 -24.60 -3.83
C PHE A 61 -10.44 -24.33 -2.36
N ARG A 62 -11.13 -25.02 -1.45
CA ARG A 62 -10.78 -24.99 -0.03
C ARG A 62 -9.75 -26.07 0.28
N PHE A 63 -8.57 -25.63 0.72
CA PHE A 63 -7.49 -26.53 1.14
C PHE A 63 -7.87 -27.37 2.36
N PRO A 64 -7.33 -28.60 2.49
CA PRO A 64 -7.54 -29.43 3.67
C PRO A 64 -7.06 -28.67 4.91
N GLN A 65 -7.85 -28.67 5.98
CA GLN A 65 -7.51 -27.95 7.21
C GLN A 65 -6.75 -28.88 8.16
N PRO A 66 -5.78 -28.36 8.95
CA PRO A 66 -5.05 -29.17 9.91
C PRO A 66 -5.95 -29.67 11.04
N ALA A 67 -5.65 -30.88 11.55
CA ALA A 67 -6.28 -31.39 12.75
C ALA A 67 -6.03 -30.45 13.94
N ARG A 68 -6.98 -30.33 14.88
CA ARG A 68 -6.89 -29.35 15.97
C ARG A 68 -5.70 -29.60 16.90
N SER A 69 -4.73 -28.68 16.91
CA SER A 69 -3.61 -28.64 17.85
C SER A 69 -4.01 -28.07 19.22
N GLY A 70 -3.11 -28.24 20.20
CA GLY A 70 -3.15 -27.53 21.48
C GLY A 70 -3.18 -26.00 21.34
N THR A 71 -3.52 -25.28 22.41
CA THR A 71 -3.63 -23.80 22.37
C THR A 71 -2.28 -23.11 22.18
N VAL A 72 -1.20 -23.66 22.76
CA VAL A 72 0.18 -23.29 22.41
C VAL A 72 0.63 -24.25 21.32
N VAL A 73 1.11 -23.71 20.19
CA VAL A 73 1.54 -24.48 19.01
C VAL A 73 3.06 -24.62 18.97
N ASN A 74 3.78 -23.56 19.33
CA ASN A 74 5.22 -23.58 19.53
C ASN A 74 5.61 -22.65 20.68
N GLU A 75 6.60 -23.04 21.47
CA GLU A 75 7.18 -22.22 22.52
C GLU A 75 8.71 -22.36 22.52
N LEU A 76 9.41 -21.24 22.49
CA LEU A 76 10.84 -21.13 22.76
C LEU A 76 11.00 -20.58 24.18
N LYS A 77 11.84 -21.21 24.99
CA LYS A 77 12.23 -20.66 26.30
C LYS A 77 13.74 -20.48 26.37
N LYS A 78 14.16 -19.27 26.76
CA LYS A 78 15.54 -18.86 26.97
C LYS A 78 16.49 -19.35 25.87
N VAL A 79 16.08 -19.23 24.60
CA VAL A 79 16.88 -19.72 23.47
C VAL A 79 18.08 -18.82 23.24
N HIS A 80 19.27 -19.42 23.21
CA HIS A 80 20.51 -18.74 22.82
C HIS A 80 20.93 -19.22 21.43
N LYS A 81 21.24 -18.26 20.54
CA LYS A 81 21.81 -18.55 19.23
C LYS A 81 23.00 -17.66 18.91
N ALA A 82 24.10 -18.25 18.45
CA ALA A 82 25.26 -17.55 17.90
C ALA A 82 25.74 -18.17 16.57
N TYR A 83 26.51 -17.38 15.81
CA TYR A 83 27.29 -17.81 14.64
C TYR A 83 28.71 -17.29 14.81
N GLY A 84 29.64 -18.17 15.23
CA GLY A 84 30.96 -17.74 15.70
C GLY A 84 30.82 -16.74 16.85
N ASP A 85 31.51 -15.62 16.76
CA ASP A 85 31.45 -14.54 17.76
C ASP A 85 30.15 -13.71 17.71
N THR A 86 29.37 -13.82 16.62
CA THR A 86 28.14 -13.05 16.43
C THR A 86 26.97 -13.71 17.15
N VAL A 87 26.64 -13.19 18.34
CA VAL A 87 25.48 -13.64 19.13
C VAL A 87 24.19 -12.99 18.63
N VAL A 88 23.26 -13.80 18.11
CA VAL A 88 21.96 -13.36 17.59
C VAL A 88 20.92 -13.30 18.70
N TYR A 89 20.83 -14.32 19.56
CA TYR A 89 19.87 -14.38 20.68
C TYR A 89 20.56 -14.71 22.00
N ARG A 90 20.21 -13.98 23.06
CA ARG A 90 20.78 -14.10 24.41
C ARG A 90 19.76 -14.58 25.45
N GLY A 91 19.02 -15.64 25.12
CA GLY A 91 17.98 -16.19 25.99
C GLY A 91 16.61 -15.61 25.64
N VAL A 92 16.19 -15.77 24.39
CA VAL A 92 14.91 -15.29 23.89
C VAL A 92 13.78 -16.25 24.27
N ASP A 93 12.70 -15.71 24.81
CA ASP A 93 11.42 -16.40 24.99
C ASP A 93 10.47 -15.97 23.86
N PHE A 94 9.73 -16.92 23.28
CA PHE A 94 8.76 -16.64 22.22
C PHE A 94 7.65 -17.69 22.23
N ARG A 95 6.39 -17.30 22.02
CA ARG A 95 5.26 -18.24 22.06
C ARG A 95 4.28 -17.96 20.92
N LEU A 96 3.93 -19.01 20.20
CA LEU A 96 2.89 -19.01 19.16
C LEU A 96 1.65 -19.75 19.65
N LEU A 97 0.51 -19.08 19.58
CA LEU A 97 -0.80 -19.64 19.90
C LEU A 97 -1.51 -20.14 18.63
N ARG A 98 -2.51 -21.00 18.81
CA ARG A 98 -3.33 -21.53 17.72
C ARG A 98 -4.15 -20.42 17.07
N GLY A 99 -3.89 -20.14 15.80
CA GLY A 99 -4.53 -19.08 15.03
C GLY A 99 -3.75 -17.76 14.97
N ASP A 100 -2.61 -17.63 15.66
CA ASP A 100 -1.72 -16.47 15.47
C ASP A 100 -1.20 -16.45 14.01
N ARG A 101 -1.35 -15.32 13.31
CA ARG A 101 -0.68 -15.06 12.02
C ARG A 101 0.35 -13.97 12.23
N VAL A 102 1.62 -14.36 12.37
CA VAL A 102 2.70 -13.48 12.86
C VAL A 102 3.67 -13.11 11.75
N ALA A 103 3.81 -11.81 11.48
CA ALA A 103 4.84 -11.27 10.60
C ALA A 103 6.09 -10.87 11.39
N LEU A 104 7.27 -11.37 10.99
CA LEU A 104 8.57 -11.00 11.52
C LEU A 104 9.14 -9.81 10.73
N VAL A 105 9.32 -8.67 11.38
CA VAL A 105 9.88 -7.44 10.80
C VAL A 105 11.16 -7.02 11.52
N GLY A 106 11.85 -6.00 11.00
CA GLY A 106 13.12 -5.49 11.54
C GLY A 106 14.25 -5.48 10.51
N PRO A 107 15.43 -4.91 10.85
CA PRO A 107 16.51 -4.70 9.89
C PRO A 107 17.12 -6.00 9.33
N ASN A 108 17.90 -5.86 8.26
CA ASN A 108 18.64 -6.99 7.70
C ASN A 108 19.78 -7.38 8.64
N GLY A 109 20.01 -8.69 8.79
CA GLY A 109 20.94 -9.23 9.80
C GLY A 109 20.38 -9.32 11.24
N ALA A 110 19.19 -8.76 11.54
CA ALA A 110 18.65 -8.74 12.91
C ALA A 110 18.30 -10.13 13.51
N GLY A 111 18.23 -11.17 12.68
CA GLY A 111 17.94 -12.54 13.13
C GLY A 111 16.58 -13.11 12.71
N LYS A 112 15.78 -12.40 11.90
CA LYS A 112 14.44 -12.83 11.43
C LYS A 112 14.41 -14.30 10.95
N SER A 113 15.14 -14.63 9.88
CA SER A 113 15.19 -16.00 9.34
C SER A 113 15.87 -16.99 10.31
N THR A 114 16.68 -16.53 11.26
CA THR A 114 17.24 -17.39 12.32
C THR A 114 16.14 -17.81 13.31
N LEU A 115 15.28 -16.88 13.74
CA LEU A 115 14.12 -17.21 14.60
C LEU A 115 13.15 -18.13 13.87
N LEU A 116 12.80 -17.80 12.61
CA LEU A 116 11.92 -18.62 11.78
C LEU A 116 12.43 -20.07 11.66
N LYS A 117 13.73 -20.25 11.37
CA LYS A 117 14.37 -21.57 11.25
C LYS A 117 14.46 -22.34 12.58
N ILE A 118 14.63 -21.64 13.71
CA ILE A 118 14.57 -22.25 15.05
C ILE A 118 13.15 -22.72 15.36
N VAL A 119 12.13 -21.88 15.15
CA VAL A 119 10.72 -22.23 15.35
C VAL A 119 10.32 -23.42 14.45
N ALA A 120 10.74 -23.41 13.19
CA ALA A 120 10.61 -24.53 12.26
C ALA A 120 11.31 -25.82 12.73
N GLY A 121 12.37 -25.72 13.52
CA GLY A 121 13.18 -26.85 13.98
C GLY A 121 14.25 -27.31 12.98
N VAL A 122 14.54 -26.50 11.96
CA VAL A 122 15.55 -26.80 10.93
C VAL A 122 16.93 -26.21 11.24
N LEU A 123 17.05 -25.42 12.31
CA LEU A 123 18.30 -24.82 12.77
C LEU A 123 18.53 -25.11 14.26
N PRO A 124 19.63 -25.78 14.65
CA PRO A 124 19.98 -25.99 16.04
C PRO A 124 20.44 -24.70 16.73
N PHE A 125 20.28 -24.67 18.05
CA PHE A 125 20.63 -23.57 18.95
C PHE A 125 21.41 -24.12 20.16
N GLU A 126 22.19 -23.27 20.84
CA GLU A 126 23.20 -23.75 21.79
C GLU A 126 22.67 -23.93 23.23
N LYS A 127 21.63 -23.18 23.63
CA LYS A 127 20.98 -23.27 24.95
C LYS A 127 19.51 -22.89 24.87
N GLY A 128 18.73 -23.28 25.88
CA GLY A 128 17.28 -23.08 25.93
C GLY A 128 16.52 -24.32 25.51
N GLU A 129 15.23 -24.18 25.22
CA GLU A 129 14.35 -25.28 24.83
C GLU A 129 13.32 -24.82 23.78
N ARG A 130 12.99 -25.72 22.84
CA ARG A 130 11.94 -25.57 21.85
C ARG A 130 10.89 -26.65 22.11
N ILE A 131 9.69 -26.23 22.47
CA ILE A 131 8.56 -27.09 22.82
C ILE A 131 7.52 -26.98 21.71
N LEU A 132 7.12 -28.12 21.16
CA LEU A 132 6.00 -28.21 20.23
C LEU A 132 4.71 -28.55 20.98
N GLY A 133 3.61 -27.92 20.56
CA GLY A 133 2.29 -28.17 21.11
C GLY A 133 1.80 -29.60 20.88
N HIS A 134 0.86 -30.05 21.71
CA HIS A 134 0.21 -31.34 21.50
C HIS A 134 -0.48 -31.36 20.14
N ASN A 135 -0.20 -32.41 19.35
CA ASN A 135 -0.60 -32.57 17.96
C ASN A 135 -0.28 -31.35 17.06
N ALA A 136 0.81 -30.62 17.35
CA ALA A 136 1.30 -29.56 16.49
C ALA A 136 2.32 -30.08 15.47
N SER A 137 1.94 -30.10 14.20
CA SER A 137 2.83 -30.27 13.05
C SER A 137 3.37 -28.92 12.56
N VAL A 138 4.60 -28.91 12.03
CA VAL A 138 5.27 -27.69 11.53
C VAL A 138 5.81 -27.93 10.13
N HIS A 139 5.46 -27.05 9.19
CA HIS A 139 6.07 -27.01 7.85
C HIS A 139 6.89 -25.74 7.69
N TYR A 140 8.08 -25.88 7.10
CA TYR A 140 8.96 -24.76 6.77
C TYR A 140 9.07 -24.61 5.26
N TYR A 141 8.53 -23.51 4.75
CA TYR A 141 8.66 -23.09 3.37
C TYR A 141 9.81 -22.08 3.25
N ALA A 142 10.82 -22.47 2.48
CA ALA A 142 11.95 -21.63 2.11
C ALA A 142 12.10 -21.63 0.60
N GLN A 143 12.74 -20.60 0.08
CA GLN A 143 13.01 -20.34 -1.34
C GLN A 143 13.61 -21.55 -2.11
N HIS A 144 14.28 -22.47 -1.43
CA HIS A 144 14.86 -23.70 -2.00
C HIS A 144 13.86 -24.87 -2.21
N GLN A 145 12.58 -24.75 -1.87
CA GLN A 145 11.61 -25.83 -2.17
C GLN A 145 11.35 -26.03 -3.67
N LEU A 146 11.69 -25.06 -4.52
CA LEU A 146 11.71 -25.24 -5.99
C LEU A 146 12.66 -26.36 -6.43
N ASP A 147 13.77 -26.53 -5.71
CA ASP A 147 14.79 -27.56 -5.96
C ASP A 147 14.36 -28.95 -5.44
N ALA A 148 13.22 -29.03 -4.74
CA ALA A 148 12.65 -30.26 -4.17
C ALA A 148 11.42 -30.79 -4.95
N LEU A 149 11.23 -30.31 -6.19
CA LEU A 149 10.30 -30.89 -7.16
C LEU A 149 11.04 -31.93 -8.00
N ASP A 150 10.48 -33.14 -8.17
CA ASP A 150 11.13 -34.16 -8.99
C ASP A 150 11.02 -33.76 -10.49
N PRO A 151 12.14 -33.57 -11.22
CA PRO A 151 12.10 -33.15 -12.62
C PRO A 151 11.50 -34.21 -13.56
N THR A 152 11.43 -35.48 -13.14
CA THR A 152 10.95 -36.61 -13.94
C THR A 152 9.43 -36.78 -13.89
N HIS A 153 8.77 -36.34 -12.82
CA HIS A 153 7.32 -36.38 -12.68
C HIS A 153 6.60 -35.41 -13.62
N SER A 154 5.36 -35.72 -13.98
CA SER A 154 4.40 -34.72 -14.48
C SER A 154 3.92 -33.79 -13.37
N VAL A 155 3.34 -32.63 -13.73
CA VAL A 155 2.69 -31.71 -12.78
C VAL A 155 1.67 -32.43 -11.89
N LEU A 156 0.88 -33.34 -12.46
CA LEU A 156 -0.12 -34.13 -11.74
C LEU A 156 0.51 -35.19 -10.84
N GLU A 157 1.52 -35.92 -11.31
CA GLU A 157 2.25 -36.93 -10.53
C GLU A 157 2.96 -36.31 -9.33
N GLU A 158 3.62 -35.17 -9.55
CA GLU A 158 4.33 -34.43 -8.51
C GLU A 158 3.38 -33.94 -7.41
N LEU A 159 2.18 -33.47 -7.77
CA LEU A 159 1.15 -33.11 -6.81
C LEU A 159 0.50 -34.35 -6.16
N ALA A 160 0.33 -35.45 -6.90
CA ALA A 160 -0.20 -36.70 -6.39
C ALA A 160 0.75 -37.38 -5.37
N SER A 161 2.06 -37.18 -5.50
CA SER A 161 3.09 -37.73 -4.60
C SER A 161 2.94 -37.27 -3.14
N VAL A 162 2.25 -36.15 -2.92
CA VAL A 162 2.02 -35.58 -1.58
C VAL A 162 0.58 -35.73 -1.08
N ALA A 163 -0.31 -36.26 -1.91
CA ALA A 163 -1.75 -36.23 -1.70
C ALA A 163 -2.31 -37.59 -1.26
N ASP A 164 -3.14 -37.59 -0.22
CA ASP A 164 -3.87 -38.77 0.22
C ASP A 164 -4.77 -39.32 -0.91
N LEU A 165 -5.03 -40.64 -0.88
CA LEU A 165 -5.92 -41.34 -1.82
C LEU A 165 -7.30 -40.65 -1.96
N ALA A 166 -7.84 -40.08 -0.88
CA ALA A 166 -9.11 -39.36 -0.87
C ALA A 166 -9.08 -38.03 -1.66
N MET A 167 -7.89 -37.44 -1.87
CA MET A 167 -7.69 -36.18 -2.58
C MET A 167 -7.42 -36.36 -4.07
N GLN A 168 -7.05 -37.57 -4.52
CA GLN A 168 -6.75 -37.89 -5.92
C GLN A 168 -7.81 -37.38 -6.93
N PRO A 169 -9.14 -37.53 -6.70
CA PRO A 169 -10.15 -37.01 -7.64
C PRO A 169 -10.21 -35.48 -7.73
N ARG A 170 -9.64 -34.77 -6.74
CA ARG A 170 -9.67 -33.30 -6.63
C ARG A 170 -8.42 -32.63 -7.20
N LEU A 171 -7.32 -33.36 -7.42
CA LEU A 171 -6.02 -32.81 -7.81
C LEU A 171 -6.09 -31.94 -9.08
N ARG A 172 -6.81 -32.38 -10.11
CA ARG A 172 -7.00 -31.58 -11.34
C ARG A 172 -7.76 -30.26 -11.09
N GLY A 173 -8.63 -30.22 -10.08
CA GLY A 173 -9.29 -28.98 -9.64
C GLY A 173 -8.35 -28.03 -8.90
N ILE A 174 -7.44 -28.56 -8.09
CA ILE A 174 -6.38 -27.79 -7.41
C ILE A 174 -5.42 -27.21 -8.45
N LEU A 175 -4.93 -28.05 -9.36
CA LEU A 175 -4.07 -27.63 -10.47
C LEU A 175 -4.73 -26.54 -11.33
N GLY A 176 -6.02 -26.67 -11.62
CA GLY A 176 -6.79 -25.61 -12.30
C GLY A 176 -6.88 -24.30 -11.50
N ALA A 177 -6.95 -24.34 -10.17
CA ALA A 177 -6.86 -23.15 -9.32
C ALA A 177 -5.47 -22.48 -9.40
N PHE A 178 -4.40 -23.26 -9.58
CA PHE A 178 -3.03 -22.81 -9.84
C PHE A 178 -2.71 -22.57 -11.33
N LEU A 179 -3.73 -22.44 -12.18
CA LEU A 179 -3.64 -22.15 -13.61
C LEU A 179 -2.90 -23.22 -14.45
N PHE A 180 -2.91 -24.48 -14.02
CA PHE A 180 -2.56 -25.61 -14.87
C PHE A 180 -3.82 -26.19 -15.50
N SER A 181 -3.92 -26.17 -16.83
CA SER A 181 -5.13 -26.54 -17.57
C SER A 181 -4.86 -27.44 -18.78
N GLY A 182 -5.83 -28.29 -19.14
CA GLY A 182 -5.67 -29.21 -20.27
C GLY A 182 -4.40 -30.04 -20.15
N ASP A 183 -3.55 -29.99 -21.18
CA ASP A 183 -2.30 -30.74 -21.26
C ASP A 183 -1.21 -30.25 -20.27
N ASP A 184 -1.37 -29.07 -19.65
CA ASP A 184 -0.41 -28.53 -18.67
C ASP A 184 -0.20 -29.47 -17.47
N VAL A 185 -1.24 -30.23 -17.09
CA VAL A 185 -1.19 -31.13 -15.92
C VAL A 185 -0.34 -32.38 -16.18
N GLU A 186 -0.11 -32.73 -17.44
CA GLU A 186 0.70 -33.89 -17.83
C GLU A 186 2.13 -33.46 -18.29
N LYS A 187 2.45 -32.16 -18.27
CA LYS A 187 3.80 -31.65 -18.58
C LYS A 187 4.83 -32.14 -17.54
N PRO A 188 6.03 -32.56 -17.94
CA PRO A 188 7.12 -32.84 -17.01
C PRO A 188 7.57 -31.59 -16.22
N VAL A 189 7.88 -31.75 -14.93
CA VAL A 189 8.39 -30.68 -14.07
C VAL A 189 9.68 -30.06 -14.64
N ALA A 190 10.54 -30.84 -15.29
CA ALA A 190 11.76 -30.35 -15.92
C ALA A 190 11.54 -29.16 -16.87
N VAL A 191 10.46 -29.19 -17.68
CA VAL A 191 10.18 -28.20 -18.73
C VAL A 191 9.38 -26.98 -18.28
N LEU A 192 8.93 -26.96 -17.01
CA LEU A 192 8.18 -25.83 -16.46
C LEU A 192 9.06 -24.58 -16.33
N SER A 193 8.45 -23.42 -16.60
CA SER A 193 9.03 -22.11 -16.27
C SER A 193 9.18 -21.92 -14.75
N GLY A 194 10.02 -20.97 -14.33
CA GLY A 194 10.20 -20.67 -12.90
C GLY A 194 8.89 -20.30 -12.19
N GLY A 195 8.01 -19.55 -12.85
CA GLY A 195 6.69 -19.18 -12.31
C GLY A 195 5.75 -20.38 -12.16
N GLU A 196 5.72 -21.29 -13.15
CA GLU A 196 4.96 -22.55 -13.03
C GLU A 196 5.51 -23.44 -11.90
N LYS A 197 6.85 -23.59 -11.78
CA LYS A 197 7.46 -24.33 -10.66
C LYS A 197 7.07 -23.73 -9.30
N SER A 198 7.05 -22.40 -9.17
CA SER A 198 6.52 -21.73 -7.98
C SER A 198 5.05 -22.06 -7.70
N ARG A 199 4.17 -22.01 -8.71
CA ARG A 199 2.75 -22.37 -8.53
C ARG A 199 2.57 -23.83 -8.11
N LEU A 200 3.34 -24.75 -8.67
CA LEU A 200 3.32 -26.17 -8.29
C LEU A 200 3.84 -26.41 -6.86
N ALA A 201 4.94 -25.76 -6.47
CA ALA A 201 5.48 -25.85 -5.11
C ALA A 201 4.47 -25.31 -4.06
N LEU A 202 3.78 -24.21 -4.36
CA LEU A 202 2.70 -23.69 -3.50
C LEU A 202 1.51 -24.66 -3.39
N ALA A 203 1.08 -25.25 -4.50
CA ALA A 203 0.03 -26.27 -4.51
C ALA A 203 0.41 -27.49 -3.66
N LYS A 204 1.66 -27.97 -3.79
CA LYS A 204 2.25 -29.07 -3.03
C LYS A 204 2.31 -28.76 -1.53
N MET A 205 2.67 -27.52 -1.16
CA MET A 205 2.69 -27.05 0.23
C MET A 205 1.28 -27.04 0.85
N LEU A 206 0.31 -26.43 0.17
CA LEU A 206 -1.05 -26.23 0.70
C LEU A 206 -1.89 -27.52 0.74
N LEU A 207 -1.45 -28.58 0.04
CA LEU A 207 -2.07 -29.90 0.11
C LEU A 207 -1.75 -30.70 1.37
N ARG A 208 -0.60 -30.45 2.02
CA ARG A 208 -0.22 -31.13 3.26
C ARG A 208 -0.51 -30.21 4.45
N PRO A 209 -1.63 -30.40 5.16
CA PRO A 209 -2.02 -29.46 6.21
C PRO A 209 -1.10 -29.57 7.43
N ALA A 210 -0.57 -28.43 7.87
CA ALA A 210 0.22 -28.32 9.09
C ALA A 210 -0.38 -27.28 10.05
N ASN A 211 -0.16 -27.47 11.35
CA ASN A 211 -0.67 -26.58 12.39
C ASN A 211 0.09 -25.25 12.46
N LEU A 212 1.37 -25.28 12.07
CA LEU A 212 2.24 -24.13 11.98
C LEU A 212 2.90 -24.08 10.60
N LEU A 213 2.63 -23.02 9.85
CA LEU A 213 3.36 -22.67 8.64
C LEU A 213 4.45 -21.65 8.96
N CYS A 214 5.70 -22.00 8.69
CA CYS A 214 6.85 -21.10 8.76
C CYS A 214 7.27 -20.70 7.34
N LEU A 215 7.09 -19.44 6.94
CA LEU A 215 7.29 -18.98 5.55
C LEU A 215 8.41 -17.92 5.44
N ASP A 216 9.48 -18.20 4.70
CA ASP A 216 10.61 -17.27 4.45
C ASP A 216 10.43 -16.61 3.07
N GLU A 217 10.04 -15.33 3.02
CA GLU A 217 9.76 -14.55 1.79
C GLU A 217 8.84 -15.27 0.76
N PRO A 218 7.63 -15.73 1.16
CA PRO A 218 6.82 -16.62 0.34
C PRO A 218 6.25 -16.00 -0.94
N THR A 219 6.22 -14.67 -1.03
CA THR A 219 5.77 -13.93 -2.22
C THR A 219 6.89 -13.66 -3.22
N ASN A 220 8.15 -13.93 -2.86
CA ASN A 220 9.29 -13.67 -3.72
C ASN A 220 9.31 -14.68 -4.89
N HIS A 221 9.66 -14.20 -6.09
CA HIS A 221 9.60 -14.96 -7.35
C HIS A 221 8.21 -15.48 -7.77
N LEU A 222 7.13 -14.98 -7.16
CA LEU A 222 5.78 -15.23 -7.65
C LEU A 222 5.37 -14.22 -8.72
N ASP A 223 4.65 -14.67 -9.73
CA ASP A 223 3.85 -13.78 -10.57
C ASP A 223 2.67 -13.20 -9.76
N VAL A 224 2.07 -12.10 -10.23
CA VAL A 224 0.98 -11.41 -9.53
C VAL A 224 -0.20 -12.35 -9.22
N THR A 225 -0.52 -13.26 -10.14
CA THR A 225 -1.65 -14.18 -9.99
C THR A 225 -1.32 -15.30 -8.99
N ALA A 226 -0.11 -15.83 -9.03
CA ALA A 226 0.39 -16.81 -8.06
C ALA A 226 0.38 -16.23 -6.63
N ARG A 227 0.75 -14.95 -6.47
CA ARG A 227 0.67 -14.23 -5.20
C ARG A 227 -0.78 -14.05 -4.73
N GLU A 228 -1.70 -13.64 -5.61
CA GLU A 228 -3.13 -13.53 -5.26
C GLU A 228 -3.74 -14.88 -4.83
N ILE A 229 -3.40 -15.96 -5.53
CA ILE A 229 -3.83 -17.32 -5.18
C ILE A 229 -3.28 -17.72 -3.80
N LEU A 230 -2.01 -17.39 -3.51
CA LEU A 230 -1.40 -17.66 -2.21
C LEU A 230 -2.06 -16.86 -1.09
N GLU A 231 -2.33 -15.57 -1.30
CA GLU A 231 -3.05 -14.71 -0.34
C GLU A 231 -4.46 -15.24 -0.07
N GLU A 232 -5.22 -15.60 -1.11
CA GLU A 232 -6.57 -16.16 -0.98
C GLU A 232 -6.55 -17.53 -0.27
N ALA A 233 -5.54 -18.37 -0.55
CA ALA A 233 -5.35 -19.67 0.09
C ALA A 233 -4.99 -19.56 1.57
N LEU A 234 -4.01 -18.72 1.92
CA LEU A 234 -3.56 -18.53 3.31
C LEU A 234 -4.63 -17.85 4.17
N ASP A 235 -5.38 -16.92 3.61
CA ASP A 235 -6.47 -16.26 4.34
C ASP A 235 -7.60 -17.25 4.72
N GLN A 236 -7.85 -18.26 3.88
CA GLN A 236 -8.80 -19.34 4.16
C GLN A 236 -8.22 -20.52 4.96
N PHE A 237 -6.97 -20.41 5.44
CA PHE A 237 -6.27 -21.49 6.12
C PHE A 237 -6.29 -21.30 7.64
N ASP A 238 -6.86 -22.29 8.34
CA ASP A 238 -7.11 -22.30 9.79
C ASP A 238 -5.84 -22.73 10.59
N ALA A 239 -4.65 -22.32 10.14
CA ALA A 239 -3.35 -22.62 10.76
C ALA A 239 -2.73 -21.41 11.46
N THR A 240 -1.85 -21.68 12.43
CA THR A 240 -0.90 -20.68 12.91
C THR A 240 0.15 -20.43 11.83
N MET A 241 0.56 -19.17 11.67
CA MET A 241 1.57 -18.77 10.69
C MET A 241 2.65 -17.93 11.36
N LEU A 242 3.90 -18.17 10.98
CA LEU A 242 5.04 -17.30 11.27
C LEU A 242 5.74 -17.03 9.94
N PHE A 243 5.84 -15.78 9.52
CA PHE A 243 6.38 -15.47 8.20
C PHE A 243 7.26 -14.24 8.17
N ILE A 244 8.15 -14.19 7.19
CA ILE A 244 8.96 -13.02 6.84
C ILE A 244 8.51 -12.60 5.44
N SER A 245 8.23 -11.30 5.27
CA SER A 245 7.89 -10.72 3.98
C SER A 245 8.37 -9.27 3.94
N HIS A 246 8.85 -8.83 2.79
CA HIS A 246 9.04 -7.41 2.49
C HIS A 246 7.81 -6.73 1.86
N ASP A 247 6.76 -7.49 1.52
CA ASP A 247 5.53 -6.99 0.92
C ASP A 247 4.52 -6.54 1.99
N ARG A 248 4.31 -5.22 2.09
CA ARG A 248 3.38 -4.61 3.06
C ARG A 248 1.93 -5.02 2.82
N TYR A 249 1.51 -5.23 1.57
CA TYR A 249 0.13 -5.65 1.28
C TYR A 249 -0.12 -7.07 1.75
N PHE A 250 0.85 -7.97 1.55
CA PHE A 250 0.81 -9.33 2.06
C PHE A 250 0.76 -9.35 3.61
N ILE A 251 1.58 -8.53 4.28
CA ILE A 251 1.55 -8.42 5.74
C ILE A 251 0.18 -7.92 6.21
N ASN A 252 -0.33 -6.80 5.69
CA ASN A 252 -1.62 -6.23 6.12
C ASN A 252 -2.81 -7.15 5.84
N ARG A 253 -2.71 -8.03 4.84
CA ARG A 253 -3.78 -8.98 4.53
C ARG A 253 -3.74 -10.25 5.39
N ILE A 254 -2.57 -10.74 5.76
CA ILE A 254 -2.41 -12.05 6.42
C ILE A 254 -2.09 -11.91 7.92
N ALA A 255 -1.35 -10.89 8.36
CA ALA A 255 -0.91 -10.77 9.75
C ALA A 255 -2.03 -10.33 10.69
N THR A 256 -2.10 -10.99 11.86
CA THR A 256 -2.86 -10.54 13.03
C THR A 256 -1.95 -9.97 14.13
N LYS A 257 -0.63 -10.15 13.98
CA LYS A 257 0.41 -9.68 14.91
C LYS A 257 1.69 -9.40 14.13
N VAL A 258 2.40 -8.34 14.50
CA VAL A 258 3.75 -8.04 14.00
C VAL A 258 4.76 -8.22 15.13
N VAL A 259 5.93 -8.78 14.84
CA VAL A 259 7.04 -8.95 15.79
C VAL A 259 8.29 -8.29 15.23
N GLU A 260 8.74 -7.20 15.84
CA GLU A 260 10.00 -6.54 15.50
C GLU A 260 11.16 -7.31 16.14
N VAL A 261 12.08 -7.80 15.30
CA VAL A 261 13.35 -8.38 15.73
C VAL A 261 14.42 -7.28 15.70
N ARG A 262 14.93 -6.89 16.87
CA ARG A 262 15.99 -5.88 16.99
C ARG A 262 16.88 -6.15 18.20
N ASP A 263 18.18 -5.94 18.06
CA ASP A 263 19.17 -6.02 19.15
C ASP A 263 19.15 -7.36 19.94
N GLY A 264 18.80 -8.46 19.26
CA GLY A 264 18.63 -9.79 19.85
C GLY A 264 17.41 -9.95 20.76
N ARG A 265 16.44 -9.04 20.66
CA ARG A 265 15.15 -9.03 21.36
C ARG A 265 13.99 -9.07 20.36
N LEU A 266 12.81 -9.41 20.88
CA LEU A 266 11.54 -9.44 20.16
C LEU A 266 10.58 -8.44 20.79
N TRP A 267 9.89 -7.66 19.97
CA TRP A 267 8.85 -6.72 20.40
C TRP A 267 7.54 -7.08 19.69
N GLU A 268 6.52 -7.46 20.45
CA GLU A 268 5.23 -7.87 19.88
C GLU A 268 4.27 -6.67 19.77
N TYR A 269 3.70 -6.48 18.58
CA TYR A 269 2.70 -5.47 18.27
C TYR A 269 1.40 -6.17 17.83
N ALA A 270 0.32 -5.92 18.57
CA ALA A 270 -1.00 -6.49 18.27
C ALA A 270 -1.72 -5.63 17.22
N GLY A 271 -1.62 -6.04 15.95
CA GLY A 271 -2.14 -5.30 14.81
C GLY A 271 -1.47 -5.72 13.51
N ASP A 272 -1.76 -4.97 12.45
CA ASP A 272 -1.15 -5.09 11.13
C ASP A 272 0.16 -4.27 11.03
N TYR A 273 0.72 -4.16 9.82
CA TYR A 273 1.96 -3.41 9.59
C TYR A 273 1.77 -1.90 9.76
N ASP A 274 0.57 -1.37 9.48
CA ASP A 274 0.29 0.06 9.56
C ASP A 274 0.20 0.50 11.03
N TYR A 275 -0.46 -0.30 11.88
CA TYR A 275 -0.44 -0.13 13.33
C TYR A 275 0.98 -0.20 13.92
N TYR A 276 1.80 -1.15 13.43
CA TYR A 276 3.20 -1.25 13.82
C TYR A 276 4.00 0.02 13.46
N LEU A 277 3.79 0.61 12.28
CA LEU A 277 4.44 1.85 11.88
C LEU A 277 4.03 3.03 12.78
N GLU A 278 2.73 3.22 13.04
CA GLU A 278 2.22 4.28 13.92
C GLU A 278 2.85 4.18 15.33
N LYS A 279 2.85 2.98 15.92
CA LYS A 279 3.48 2.74 17.24
C LYS A 279 5.00 2.95 17.20
N ARG A 280 5.66 2.62 16.09
CA ARG A 280 7.10 2.84 15.93
C ARG A 280 7.46 4.32 15.88
N GLU A 281 6.64 5.14 15.21
CA GLU A 281 6.80 6.59 15.14
C GLU A 281 6.54 7.23 16.51
N GLU A 282 5.46 6.88 17.22
CA GLU A 282 5.20 7.32 18.60
C GLU A 282 6.38 7.03 19.55
N GLU A 283 6.89 5.81 19.54
CA GLU A 283 8.04 5.41 20.36
C GLU A 283 9.33 6.17 19.99
N GLN A 284 9.55 6.45 18.69
CA GLN A 284 10.71 7.23 18.23
C GLN A 284 10.60 8.71 18.59
N GLU A 285 9.41 9.31 18.47
CA GLU A 285 9.17 10.67 18.94
C GLU A 285 9.33 10.81 20.45
N ALA A 286 8.82 9.84 21.23
CA ALA A 286 9.01 9.80 22.67
C ALA A 286 10.50 9.68 23.04
N ALA A 287 11.26 8.81 22.38
CA ALA A 287 12.69 8.67 22.58
C ALA A 287 13.46 9.96 22.18
N GLY A 288 13.08 10.59 21.06
CA GLY A 288 13.67 11.84 20.58
C GLY A 288 13.42 13.03 21.51
N ARG A 289 12.20 13.16 22.05
CA ARG A 289 11.85 14.18 23.07
C ARG A 289 12.56 13.98 24.41
N THR A 290 13.17 12.82 24.64
CA THR A 290 13.90 12.49 25.88
C THR A 290 15.41 12.77 25.77
N GLN A 291 15.92 13.26 24.62
CA GLN A 291 17.27 13.82 24.56
C GLN A 291 17.27 15.27 25.09
N PRO A 292 17.99 15.58 26.18
CA PRO A 292 17.98 16.93 26.73
C PRO A 292 18.77 17.90 25.84
N ALA A 293 18.17 19.06 25.56
CA ALA A 293 18.91 20.22 25.09
C ALA A 293 19.94 20.64 26.15
N GLY A 294 21.22 20.37 25.91
CA GLY A 294 22.24 20.45 26.96
C GLY A 294 23.68 20.35 26.46
N ALA A 295 24.03 21.06 25.38
CA ALA A 295 25.41 21.14 24.90
C ALA A 295 25.77 22.52 24.30
N ASP A 296 25.25 23.62 24.85
CA ASP A 296 25.95 24.92 24.77
C ASP A 296 25.64 25.81 25.99
N ALA A 297 26.63 25.94 26.88
CA ALA A 297 26.71 26.95 27.93
C ALA A 297 28.18 27.06 28.38
N GLY A 298 28.89 28.06 27.88
CA GLY A 298 30.33 28.20 28.08
C GLY A 298 30.75 28.67 29.48
N LYS A 299 31.98 28.28 29.84
CA LYS A 299 32.91 28.90 30.79
C LYS A 299 32.42 30.13 31.60
N SER A 300 32.34 29.98 32.92
CA SER A 300 33.10 30.84 33.87
C SER A 300 33.01 30.31 35.31
N ALA A 301 34.16 30.30 36.00
CA ALA A 301 34.28 30.16 37.46
C ALA A 301 34.36 31.58 38.08
N PRO A 302 34.33 31.82 39.42
CA PRO A 302 35.12 31.09 40.43
C PRO A 302 34.43 30.79 41.78
N GLU A 303 35.19 30.18 42.68
CA GLU A 303 34.84 29.75 44.04
C GLU A 303 34.50 30.90 45.01
N GLY A 304 33.69 30.61 46.04
CA GLY A 304 33.18 31.63 46.97
C GLY A 304 32.56 31.14 48.28
N ASN A 305 33.17 30.13 48.92
CA ASN A 305 33.08 29.78 50.35
C ASN A 305 32.02 30.49 51.24
N ARG A 306 31.02 29.75 51.76
CA ARG A 306 30.45 30.03 53.09
C ARG A 306 29.84 28.80 53.78
N LYS A 307 30.09 28.72 55.08
CA LYS A 307 29.68 27.66 56.01
C LYS A 307 28.17 27.71 56.28
N GLY A 308 27.57 26.56 56.61
CA GLY A 308 26.22 26.50 57.17
C GLY A 308 26.19 26.80 58.68
N ALA A 309 25.00 27.14 59.18
CA ALA A 309 24.58 26.91 60.56
C ALA A 309 23.05 26.91 60.65
N GLU A 310 22.57 26.00 61.50
CA GLU A 310 21.23 25.68 61.97
C GLU A 310 20.24 26.84 62.23
N GLY A 311 18.94 26.57 62.06
CA GLY A 311 17.83 27.43 62.49
C GLY A 311 16.54 26.61 62.65
N GLN A 312 15.99 26.53 63.86
CA GLN A 312 14.99 25.53 64.28
C GLN A 312 13.60 26.18 64.56
N ARG A 313 12.50 25.38 64.47
CA ARG A 313 11.13 25.65 65.03
C ARG A 313 10.27 26.69 64.27
N HIS A 314 8.92 26.79 64.38
CA HIS A 314 7.82 26.10 65.10
C HIS A 314 6.59 26.04 64.12
N VAL A 315 5.76 24.97 64.04
CA VAL A 315 4.56 24.60 64.84
C VAL A 315 3.32 25.52 64.74
N GLY A 316 2.16 24.94 64.35
CA GLY A 316 0.78 25.43 64.56
C GLY A 316 0.23 26.37 63.45
N GLY A 317 -1.05 26.34 63.04
CA GLY A 317 -2.22 25.50 63.35
C GLY A 317 -3.36 25.89 62.37
N GLU A 318 -4.20 24.98 61.86
CA GLU A 318 -5.46 24.46 62.45
C GLU A 318 -6.73 25.11 61.83
N ARG A 319 -7.81 24.32 61.62
CA ARG A 319 -9.21 24.68 61.22
C ARG A 319 -9.41 25.06 59.73
N GLU A 320 -10.17 24.36 58.88
CA GLU A 320 -11.28 23.37 58.99
C GLU A 320 -12.71 23.93 59.20
N SER A 321 -13.68 23.30 58.50
CA SER A 321 -15.15 23.49 58.49
C SER A 321 -15.68 24.77 57.78
N GLY A 322 -16.82 24.77 57.08
CA GLY A 322 -17.79 23.72 56.68
C GLY A 322 -18.76 24.27 55.58
N ARG A 323 -19.31 23.48 54.64
CA ARG A 323 -20.64 22.81 54.71
C ARG A 323 -21.79 23.77 55.10
N ARG A 324 -22.94 23.93 54.40
CA ARG A 324 -23.74 23.23 53.35
C ARG A 324 -24.52 24.31 52.54
N GLY A 325 -25.31 24.11 51.47
CA GLY A 325 -25.78 22.94 50.69
C GLY A 325 -27.20 23.22 50.10
N GLU A 326 -27.57 22.57 48.98
CA GLU A 326 -28.94 22.47 48.38
C GLU A 326 -29.58 23.82 47.87
N GLY A 327 -30.49 23.96 46.89
CA GLY A 327 -31.23 23.13 45.89
C GLY A 327 -32.22 24.09 45.14
N GLU A 328 -32.98 23.80 44.05
CA GLU A 328 -33.14 22.68 43.11
C GLU A 328 -33.83 23.17 41.79
N GLY A 329 -33.62 22.49 40.65
CA GLY A 329 -34.52 22.46 39.47
C GLY A 329 -34.63 23.70 38.54
N ALA A 330 -35.31 23.65 37.37
CA ALA A 330 -35.66 22.53 36.47
C ALA A 330 -36.22 23.08 35.11
N ALA A 331 -36.02 22.35 33.99
CA ALA A 331 -36.57 22.60 32.64
C ALA A 331 -36.21 23.96 31.96
N GLY A 332 -36.30 24.18 30.64
CA GLY A 332 -36.64 23.31 29.49
C GLY A 332 -37.07 24.16 28.27
N ALA A 333 -37.17 23.53 27.09
CA ALA A 333 -37.71 24.05 25.81
C ALA A 333 -36.78 24.77 24.79
N GLN A 334 -37.20 24.70 23.53
CA GLN A 334 -36.49 25.04 22.29
C GLN A 334 -37.19 26.21 21.58
N GLY A 335 -36.51 26.90 20.64
CA GLY A 335 -37.22 27.52 19.48
C GLY A 335 -36.74 28.88 18.97
N ARG A 336 -36.04 28.88 17.83
CA ARG A 336 -36.15 29.77 16.63
C ARG A 336 -36.82 31.16 16.84
N ALA A 337 -36.27 32.31 16.42
CA ALA A 337 -36.01 32.62 15.00
C ALA A 337 -35.28 33.98 14.75
N ALA A 338 -34.65 34.06 13.58
CA ALA A 338 -34.10 35.17 12.79
C ALA A 338 -34.29 36.66 13.18
N ALA A 339 -33.18 37.42 13.09
CA ALA A 339 -33.10 38.73 12.41
C ALA A 339 -31.65 39.01 11.95
N GLU A 340 -31.46 39.48 10.71
CA GLU A 340 -30.14 39.79 10.14
C GLU A 340 -29.76 41.29 10.24
N ALA A 341 -28.44 41.53 10.23
CA ALA A 341 -27.74 42.72 9.74
C ALA A 341 -27.97 44.10 10.43
N ARG A 342 -26.90 44.61 11.06
CA ARG A 342 -25.96 45.57 10.41
C ARG A 342 -24.69 45.77 11.25
N ALA A 343 -23.63 46.28 10.62
CA ALA A 343 -22.29 46.38 11.19
C ALA A 343 -21.84 47.82 11.42
N ASP A 344 -21.16 48.06 12.55
CA ASP A 344 -20.02 48.97 12.73
C ASP A 344 -19.42 48.71 14.14
N GLY A 345 -18.15 48.94 14.47
CA GLY A 345 -17.02 49.40 13.67
C GLY A 345 -15.72 49.26 14.47
N GLY A 346 -14.60 48.91 13.82
CA GLY A 346 -13.30 48.68 14.48
C GLY A 346 -12.14 49.16 13.59
N ALA A 347 -11.75 50.42 13.74
CA ALA A 347 -10.85 51.10 12.80
C ALA A 347 -9.38 50.62 12.90
N ALA A 348 -8.81 50.17 11.78
CA ALA A 348 -7.38 49.92 11.63
C ALA A 348 -6.66 51.15 11.04
N LYS A 349 -5.47 51.47 11.58
CA LYS A 349 -4.68 52.68 11.27
C LYS A 349 -4.29 52.82 9.78
N PRO A 350 -4.11 54.05 9.26
CA PRO A 350 -3.83 54.29 7.85
C PRO A 350 -2.42 53.83 7.43
N ARG A 351 -2.34 53.00 6.38
CA ARG A 351 -1.08 52.59 5.75
C ARG A 351 -0.41 53.76 5.01
N THR A 352 0.90 53.93 5.21
CA THR A 352 1.74 55.00 4.64
C THR A 352 1.73 55.01 3.10
N ARG A 353 2.05 56.18 2.52
CA ARG A 353 2.08 56.40 1.06
C ARG A 353 3.05 55.46 0.34
N GLU A 354 4.15 55.10 1.00
CA GLU A 354 5.15 54.15 0.50
C GLU A 354 4.65 52.70 0.53
N ALA A 355 4.00 52.26 1.62
CA ALA A 355 3.36 50.95 1.68
C ALA A 355 2.29 50.77 0.58
N LYS A 356 1.55 51.83 0.21
CA LYS A 356 0.61 51.80 -0.92
C LYS A 356 1.33 51.69 -2.28
N ARG A 357 2.50 52.32 -2.46
CA ARG A 357 3.32 52.20 -3.68
C ARG A 357 3.93 50.79 -3.81
N ALA A 358 4.55 50.27 -2.76
CA ALA A 358 5.13 48.92 -2.74
C ALA A 358 4.08 47.84 -3.08
N VAL A 359 2.86 47.94 -2.53
CA VAL A 359 1.76 47.02 -2.86
C VAL A 359 1.27 47.17 -4.31
N ALA A 360 1.28 48.39 -4.86
CA ALA A 360 0.93 48.64 -6.25
C ALA A 360 1.99 48.07 -7.21
N GLU A 361 3.28 48.31 -6.94
CA GLU A 361 4.41 47.80 -7.73
C GLU A 361 4.48 46.26 -7.66
N ALA A 362 4.28 45.66 -6.49
CA ALA A 362 4.18 44.21 -6.33
C ALA A 362 3.02 43.64 -7.17
N ARG A 363 1.82 44.26 -7.14
CA ARG A 363 0.70 43.85 -8.00
C ARG A 363 1.01 44.03 -9.49
N GLN A 364 1.75 45.06 -9.87
CA GLN A 364 2.10 45.33 -11.26
C GLN A 364 3.16 44.36 -11.80
N ARG A 365 4.12 43.94 -10.97
CA ARG A 365 5.05 42.82 -11.26
C ARG A 365 4.30 41.50 -11.42
N LYS A 366 3.47 41.12 -10.44
CA LYS A 366 2.61 39.91 -10.47
C LYS A 366 1.75 39.85 -11.74
N SER A 367 1.18 40.98 -12.17
CA SER A 367 0.41 41.05 -13.41
C SER A 367 1.26 40.87 -14.69
N ARG A 368 2.52 41.34 -14.70
CA ARG A 368 3.41 41.24 -15.87
C ARG A 368 3.90 39.82 -16.15
N GLU A 369 4.09 38.99 -15.13
CA GLU A 369 4.52 37.59 -15.28
C GLU A 369 3.35 36.65 -15.60
N VAL A 370 2.20 36.88 -14.95
CA VAL A 370 1.00 36.02 -15.08
C VAL A 370 0.20 36.31 -16.36
N ALA A 371 0.15 37.56 -16.84
CA ALA A 371 -0.60 37.92 -18.05
C ALA A 371 -0.15 37.19 -19.35
N PRO A 372 1.15 37.12 -19.71
CA PRO A 372 1.57 36.43 -20.95
C PRO A 372 1.28 34.93 -20.89
N LEU A 373 1.45 34.28 -19.73
CA LEU A 373 1.11 32.87 -19.53
C LEU A 373 -0.39 32.62 -19.73
N ARG A 374 -1.26 33.49 -19.20
CA ARG A 374 -2.72 33.40 -19.42
C ARG A 374 -3.11 33.64 -20.87
N ALA A 375 -2.47 34.59 -21.56
CA ALA A 375 -2.72 34.85 -22.98
C ALA A 375 -2.34 33.62 -23.83
N ARG A 376 -1.15 33.04 -23.58
CA ARG A 376 -0.68 31.85 -24.30
C ARG A 376 -1.52 30.60 -24.00
N LEU A 377 -1.98 30.44 -22.76
CA LEU A 377 -2.89 29.35 -22.39
C LEU A 377 -4.23 29.47 -23.14
N LYS A 378 -4.78 30.69 -23.27
CA LYS A 378 -6.02 30.95 -24.02
C LYS A 378 -5.88 30.68 -25.53
N GLU A 379 -4.72 31.00 -26.10
CA GLU A 379 -4.36 30.68 -27.49
C GLU A 379 -4.37 29.16 -27.71
N VAL A 380 -3.63 28.41 -26.89
CA VAL A 380 -3.59 26.93 -26.96
C VAL A 380 -4.96 26.28 -26.68
N GLU A 381 -5.78 26.83 -25.77
CA GLU A 381 -7.16 26.37 -25.57
C GLU A 381 -8.05 26.60 -26.81
N GLY A 382 -7.78 27.66 -27.58
CA GLY A 382 -8.43 27.92 -28.88
C GLY A 382 -7.99 26.92 -29.96
N ASP A 383 -6.69 26.65 -30.05
CA ASP A 383 -6.13 25.67 -31.00
C ASP A 383 -6.61 24.24 -30.72
N ILE A 384 -6.73 23.86 -29.45
CA ILE A 384 -7.32 22.58 -29.06
C ILE A 384 -8.79 22.52 -29.52
N ALA A 385 -9.58 23.57 -29.26
CA ALA A 385 -11.00 23.58 -29.62
C ALA A 385 -11.24 23.52 -31.14
N SER A 386 -10.42 24.18 -31.96
CA SER A 386 -10.51 24.11 -33.42
C SER A 386 -10.07 22.74 -33.96
N THR A 387 -8.99 22.18 -33.42
CA THR A 387 -8.48 20.85 -33.81
C THR A 387 -9.45 19.74 -33.41
N GLU A 388 -10.05 19.79 -32.20
CA GLU A 388 -11.11 18.86 -31.77
C GLU A 388 -12.38 18.96 -32.63
N ALA A 389 -12.72 20.16 -33.11
CA ALA A 389 -13.86 20.33 -34.02
C ALA A 389 -13.58 19.68 -35.39
N ARG A 390 -12.36 19.82 -35.92
CA ARG A 390 -11.96 19.18 -37.19
C ARG A 390 -11.87 17.66 -37.08
N VAL A 391 -11.29 17.12 -36.00
CA VAL A 391 -11.26 15.66 -35.75
C VAL A 391 -12.68 15.09 -35.67
N ARG A 392 -13.64 15.82 -35.11
CA ARG A 392 -15.06 15.42 -35.09
C ARG A 392 -15.69 15.41 -36.48
N ASP A 393 -15.54 16.49 -37.26
CA ASP A 393 -15.99 16.57 -38.66
C ASP A 393 -15.42 15.45 -39.53
N LEU A 394 -14.14 15.08 -39.35
CA LEU A 394 -13.54 13.94 -40.03
C LEU A 394 -14.10 12.60 -39.53
N ALA A 395 -14.34 12.44 -38.23
CA ALA A 395 -14.95 11.23 -37.68
C ALA A 395 -16.40 11.03 -38.18
N ASP A 396 -17.18 12.11 -38.28
CA ASP A 396 -18.54 12.09 -38.83
C ASP A 396 -18.53 11.71 -40.32
N ARG A 397 -17.54 12.19 -41.10
CA ARG A 397 -17.33 11.75 -42.50
C ARG A 397 -16.89 10.30 -42.61
N MET A 398 -16.06 9.80 -41.68
CA MET A 398 -15.65 8.39 -41.62
C MET A 398 -16.80 7.44 -41.22
N ALA A 399 -17.91 7.97 -40.72
CA ALA A 399 -19.12 7.20 -40.46
C ALA A 399 -20.01 7.03 -41.71
N ASP A 400 -19.76 7.78 -42.79
CA ASP A 400 -20.45 7.63 -44.07
C ASP A 400 -19.91 6.41 -44.84
N PRO A 401 -20.74 5.38 -45.13
CA PRO A 401 -20.32 4.23 -45.91
C PRO A 401 -19.84 4.58 -47.33
N ASP A 402 -20.30 5.71 -47.90
CA ASP A 402 -19.94 6.12 -49.26
C ASP A 402 -18.50 6.61 -49.36
N LEU A 403 -17.87 7.04 -48.26
CA LEU A 403 -16.46 7.43 -48.24
C LEU A 403 -15.54 6.27 -48.63
N TYR A 404 -15.89 5.04 -48.25
CA TYR A 404 -15.08 3.84 -48.49
C TYR A 404 -15.20 3.29 -49.93
N LYS A 405 -16.08 3.88 -50.76
CA LYS A 405 -16.16 3.59 -52.20
C LYS A 405 -14.95 4.15 -52.97
N ASP A 406 -14.31 5.19 -52.42
CA ASP A 406 -13.05 5.75 -52.92
C ASP A 406 -11.93 5.45 -51.91
N GLY A 407 -11.17 4.40 -52.19
CA GLY A 407 -10.13 3.89 -51.30
C GLY A 407 -8.94 4.83 -51.10
N ASP A 408 -8.76 5.85 -51.95
CA ASP A 408 -7.71 6.86 -51.77
C ASP A 408 -8.21 7.99 -50.88
N ARG A 409 -9.44 8.48 -51.09
CA ARG A 409 -10.10 9.44 -50.18
C ARG A 409 -10.25 8.92 -48.76
N ALA A 410 -10.65 7.65 -48.59
CA ALA A 410 -10.75 7.05 -47.25
C ALA A 410 -9.41 7.01 -46.51
N ARG A 411 -8.30 6.77 -47.24
CA ARG A 411 -6.93 6.82 -46.69
C ARG A 411 -6.46 8.24 -46.38
N GLU A 412 -6.82 9.21 -47.21
CA GLU A 412 -6.53 10.63 -46.99
C GLU A 412 -7.21 11.15 -45.72
N VAL A 413 -8.53 10.91 -45.56
CA VAL A 413 -9.30 11.30 -44.36
C VAL A 413 -8.78 10.61 -43.09
N ALA A 414 -8.46 9.31 -43.16
CA ALA A 414 -7.88 8.58 -42.04
C ALA A 414 -6.49 9.12 -41.64
N ARG A 415 -5.69 9.56 -42.60
CA ARG A 415 -4.38 10.18 -42.37
C ARG A 415 -4.52 11.57 -41.74
N GLU A 416 -5.35 12.45 -42.33
CA GLU A 416 -5.62 13.79 -41.79
C GLU A 416 -6.09 13.69 -40.33
N ARG A 417 -7.02 12.77 -40.04
CA ARG A 417 -7.49 12.53 -38.67
C ARG A 417 -6.36 12.10 -37.73
N LYS A 418 -5.51 11.15 -38.14
CA LYS A 418 -4.38 10.69 -37.32
C LYS A 418 -3.39 11.82 -37.02
N ASP A 419 -3.05 12.61 -38.04
CA ASP A 419 -2.10 13.71 -37.91
C ASP A 419 -2.66 14.81 -36.96
N LEU A 420 -3.98 15.07 -37.00
CA LEU A 420 -4.67 15.96 -36.06
C LEU A 420 -4.81 15.39 -34.64
N GLU A 421 -4.97 14.07 -34.48
CA GLU A 421 -4.94 13.41 -33.16
C GLU A 421 -3.54 13.49 -32.51
N GLU A 422 -2.46 13.39 -33.30
CA GLU A 422 -1.09 13.62 -32.85
C GLU A 422 -0.83 15.11 -32.50
N GLN A 423 -1.33 16.03 -33.33
CA GLN A 423 -1.31 17.47 -33.05
C GLN A 423 -2.05 17.82 -31.75
N LEU A 424 -3.22 17.20 -31.49
CA LEU A 424 -3.94 17.35 -30.22
C LEU A 424 -3.08 16.89 -29.04
N GLY A 425 -2.38 15.75 -29.16
CA GLY A 425 -1.43 15.29 -28.15
C GLY A 425 -0.36 16.35 -27.82
N SER A 426 0.24 16.96 -28.85
CA SER A 426 1.22 18.05 -28.69
C SER A 426 0.62 19.30 -28.04
N LEU A 427 -0.58 19.72 -28.46
CA LEU A 427 -1.28 20.87 -27.89
C LEU A 427 -1.67 20.65 -26.42
N TYR A 428 -2.13 19.45 -26.07
CA TYR A 428 -2.44 19.09 -24.68
C TYR A 428 -1.18 19.08 -23.80
N GLY A 429 -0.04 18.61 -24.30
CA GLY A 429 1.24 18.71 -23.58
C GLY A 429 1.69 20.15 -23.34
N LYS A 430 1.62 21.00 -24.38
CA LYS A 430 1.89 22.46 -24.26
C LYS A 430 0.94 23.15 -23.28
N TRP A 431 -0.33 22.76 -23.27
CA TRP A 431 -1.32 23.27 -22.32
C TRP A 431 -0.98 22.88 -20.87
N GLU A 432 -0.55 21.64 -20.63
CA GLU A 432 -0.16 21.19 -19.28
C GLU A 432 1.11 21.91 -18.79
N GLU A 433 2.13 22.08 -19.64
CA GLU A 433 3.34 22.85 -19.29
C GLU A 433 2.99 24.31 -18.92
N LEU A 434 2.19 24.99 -19.76
CA LEU A 434 1.74 26.36 -19.50
C LEU A 434 0.87 26.47 -18.25
N ALA A 435 0.02 25.47 -17.96
CA ALA A 435 -0.81 25.44 -16.77
C ALA A 435 0.03 25.26 -15.49
N VAL A 436 1.02 24.36 -15.49
CA VAL A 436 1.95 24.17 -14.36
C VAL A 436 2.79 25.43 -14.13
N ARG A 437 3.34 26.03 -15.19
CA ARG A 437 4.11 27.29 -15.09
C ARG A 437 3.26 28.45 -14.56
N LEU A 438 1.99 28.51 -14.96
CA LEU A 438 1.03 29.49 -14.45
C LEU A 438 0.68 29.24 -12.97
N GLU A 439 0.51 27.99 -12.54
CA GLU A 439 0.24 27.62 -11.14
C GLU A 439 1.45 27.93 -10.25
N SER A 440 2.68 27.62 -10.70
CA SER A 440 3.93 28.00 -10.01
C SER A 440 4.09 29.52 -9.88
N ALA A 441 3.94 30.27 -10.98
CA ALA A 441 4.00 31.73 -10.95
C ALA A 441 2.90 32.36 -10.07
N MET A 442 1.75 31.69 -9.89
CA MET A 442 0.69 32.12 -8.97
C MET A 442 0.96 31.73 -7.51
N ALA A 443 1.78 30.70 -7.26
CA ALA A 443 2.16 30.25 -5.92
C ALA A 443 3.35 31.03 -5.35
N GLU A 444 4.41 31.23 -6.16
CA GLU A 444 5.55 32.10 -5.83
C GLU A 444 5.12 33.54 -5.55
N THR A 445 3.99 33.96 -6.11
CA THR A 445 3.39 35.28 -5.86
C THR A 445 2.31 35.29 -4.78
N ALA A 446 2.08 34.17 -4.09
CA ALA A 446 1.23 34.09 -2.91
C ALA A 446 2.04 34.10 -1.59
N SER A 447 3.32 33.72 -1.66
CA SER A 447 4.32 33.98 -0.61
C SER A 447 4.83 35.43 -0.62
#